data_AF-A0A4Y9Z3M0-F1
#
_entry.id   AF-A0A4Y9Z3M0-F1
#
_cell.length_a   1.000
_cell.length_b   1.000
_cell.length_c   1.000
_cell.angle_alpha   90.00
_cell.angle_beta   90.00
_cell.angle_gamma   90.00
#
_symmetry.space_group_name_H-M   'P 1'
#
loop_
_entity.id
_entity.type
_entity.pdbx_description
1 polymer ?
#
loop_
_entity_poly.entity_id
_entity_poly.type
_entity_poly.pdbx_seq_one_letter_code
_entity_poly.pdbx_strand_id
1 'polypeptide(L)'
;METPDDYTLHVNRLLAALVLESVYGDLTTSLGEQYVKLMDTAMEATNATGALGGTLVDMIPFLKYVSAWMPGASWKRAALHAKQLVWEGPPYKYRTAWRERRSPPPSLISTLIENATKTGRLEREETVIMHTAGIIYAAATDTTKAALLTFFLAMVLHPEAFRKAREKVDRVIGTNRLPNLEDRPNLPYVDSVLKETYRWHAPLPLEDDESKAITCLEIPPSWQT
;
A
#
# COMPACT_ATOMS: atom_id res chain seq x y z
N MET A 1 -3.50 17.52 -16.18
CA MET A 1 -3.27 16.08 -16.44
C MET A 1 -3.42 15.87 -17.92
N GLU A 2 -2.40 15.31 -18.58
CA GLU A 2 -2.38 15.17 -20.05
C GLU A 2 -3.10 13.91 -20.54
N THR A 3 -3.39 12.93 -19.66
CA THR A 3 -4.14 11.69 -19.97
C THR A 3 -5.16 11.33 -18.87
N PRO A 4 -6.37 11.90 -18.86
CA PRO A 4 -7.35 11.64 -17.79
C PRO A 4 -7.88 10.20 -17.76
N ASP A 5 -7.86 9.49 -18.89
CA ASP A 5 -8.34 8.10 -19.00
C ASP A 5 -7.47 7.11 -18.21
N ASP A 6 -6.21 7.46 -17.95
CA ASP A 6 -5.24 6.62 -17.23
C ASP A 6 -5.21 6.91 -15.71
N TYR A 7 -6.36 7.21 -15.10
CA TYR A 7 -6.44 7.60 -13.68
C TYR A 7 -5.80 6.57 -12.73
N THR A 8 -5.94 5.27 -13.00
CA THR A 8 -5.30 4.20 -12.21
C THR A 8 -3.78 4.30 -12.23
N LEU A 9 -3.19 4.62 -13.39
CA LEU A 9 -1.75 4.81 -13.54
C LEU A 9 -1.28 6.04 -12.77
N HIS A 10 -2.05 7.14 -12.82
CA HIS A 10 -1.74 8.36 -12.07
C HIS A 10 -1.76 8.14 -10.57
N VAL A 11 -2.76 7.40 -10.06
CA VAL A 11 -2.83 7.00 -8.65
C VAL A 11 -1.63 6.13 -8.27
N ASN A 12 -1.29 5.13 -9.08
CA ASN A 12 -0.15 4.26 -8.78
C ASN A 12 1.17 5.05 -8.73
N ARG A 13 1.39 5.93 -9.70
CA ARG A 13 2.59 6.80 -9.75
C ARG A 13 2.69 7.72 -8.53
N LEU A 14 1.59 8.35 -8.12
CA LEU A 14 1.54 9.21 -6.94
C LEU A 14 1.92 8.42 -5.68
N LEU A 15 1.32 7.25 -5.47
CA LEU A 15 1.57 6.42 -4.30
C LEU A 15 3.00 5.88 -4.30
N ALA A 16 3.49 5.40 -5.44
CA ALA A 16 4.86 4.96 -5.59
C ALA A 16 5.86 6.07 -5.23
N ALA A 17 5.63 7.30 -5.72
CA ALA A 17 6.49 8.44 -5.41
C ALA A 17 6.48 8.78 -3.91
N LEU A 18 5.31 8.86 -3.30
CA LEU A 18 5.15 9.15 -1.87
C LEU A 18 5.86 8.12 -0.98
N VAL A 19 5.71 6.84 -1.32
CA VAL A 19 6.33 5.75 -0.57
C VAL A 19 7.84 5.74 -0.80
N LEU A 20 8.31 5.92 -2.03
CA LEU A 20 9.74 5.96 -2.32
C LEU A 20 10.45 7.14 -1.66
N GLU A 21 9.79 8.31 -1.63
CA GLU A 21 10.27 9.49 -0.93
C GLU A 21 10.32 9.25 0.58
N SER A 22 9.26 8.72 1.19
CA SER A 22 9.24 8.48 2.63
C SER A 22 10.19 7.35 3.10
N VAL A 23 10.23 6.23 2.36
CA VAL A 23 11.01 5.04 2.73
C VAL A 23 12.48 5.20 2.38
N TYR A 24 12.79 5.71 1.19
CA TYR A 24 14.16 5.78 0.66
C TYR A 24 14.70 7.22 0.51
N GLY A 25 13.88 8.25 0.69
CA GLY A 25 14.27 9.65 0.49
C GLY A 25 14.49 10.01 -0.98
N ASP A 26 13.95 9.22 -1.91
CA ASP A 26 14.20 9.34 -3.34
C ASP A 26 12.95 9.85 -4.08
N LEU A 27 12.92 11.14 -4.43
CA LEU A 27 11.94 11.70 -5.37
C LEU A 27 12.23 11.13 -6.76
N THR A 28 11.46 10.12 -7.13
CA THR A 28 11.41 9.40 -8.41
C THR A 28 12.22 10.01 -9.57
N THR A 29 13.46 9.54 -9.72
CA THR A 29 14.22 9.61 -10.97
C THR A 29 13.86 8.41 -11.87
N SER A 30 14.47 8.26 -13.05
CA SER A 30 14.33 7.07 -13.93
C SER A 30 14.57 5.73 -13.22
N LEU A 31 15.33 5.73 -12.11
CA LEU A 31 15.56 4.59 -11.22
C LEU A 31 14.32 4.19 -10.40
N GLY A 32 13.37 5.10 -10.20
CA GLY A 32 12.05 4.81 -9.64
C GLY A 32 11.23 3.92 -10.56
N GLU A 33 11.25 4.18 -11.88
CA GLU A 33 10.43 3.45 -12.85
C GLU A 33 10.78 1.96 -12.93
N GLN A 34 12.08 1.61 -12.90
CA GLN A 34 12.51 0.21 -12.90
C GLN A 34 12.05 -0.52 -11.64
N TYR A 35 12.17 0.13 -10.48
CA TYR A 35 11.73 -0.46 -9.22
C TYR A 35 10.21 -0.62 -9.15
N VAL A 36 9.47 0.42 -9.58
CA VAL A 36 7.99 0.37 -9.65
C VAL A 36 7.56 -0.80 -10.53
N LYS A 37 8.13 -0.95 -11.73
CA LYS A 37 7.81 -2.06 -12.62
C LYS A 37 8.13 -3.43 -12.01
N LEU A 38 9.27 -3.54 -11.32
CA LEU A 38 9.66 -4.78 -10.65
C LEU A 38 8.69 -5.13 -9.53
N MET A 39 8.29 -4.15 -8.71
CA MET A 39 7.34 -4.35 -7.62
C MET A 39 5.94 -4.63 -8.13
N ASP A 40 5.48 -3.95 -9.18
CA ASP A 40 4.19 -4.25 -9.85
C ASP A 40 4.17 -5.70 -10.35
N THR A 41 5.25 -6.14 -11.02
CA THR A 41 5.38 -7.53 -11.49
C THR A 41 5.38 -8.52 -10.32
N ALA A 42 6.07 -8.20 -9.22
CA ALA A 42 6.10 -9.04 -8.02
C ALA A 42 4.73 -9.12 -7.34
N MET A 43 3.98 -8.02 -7.30
CA MET A 43 2.63 -7.95 -6.74
C MET A 43 1.63 -8.72 -7.60
N GLU A 44 1.67 -8.56 -8.92
CA GLU A 44 0.85 -9.35 -9.85
C GLU A 44 1.12 -10.85 -9.72
N ALA A 45 2.40 -11.24 -9.67
CA ALA A 45 2.79 -12.63 -9.45
C ALA A 45 2.30 -13.17 -8.10
N THR A 46 2.34 -12.35 -7.05
CA THR A 46 1.86 -12.71 -5.71
C THR A 46 0.34 -12.87 -5.69
N ASN A 47 -0.40 -11.92 -6.26
CA ASN A 47 -1.86 -11.99 -6.36
C ASN A 47 -2.33 -13.19 -7.19
N ALA A 48 -1.56 -13.59 -8.22
CA ALA A 48 -1.82 -14.78 -9.01
C ALA A 48 -1.61 -16.10 -8.24
N THR A 49 -0.94 -16.09 -7.08
CA THR A 49 -0.80 -17.28 -6.23
C THR A 49 -2.09 -17.62 -5.46
N GLY A 50 -3.02 -16.67 -5.40
CA GLY A 50 -4.32 -16.79 -4.73
C GLY A 50 -4.51 -15.72 -3.65
N ALA A 51 -5.73 -15.61 -3.13
CA ALA A 51 -6.00 -14.75 -1.99
C ALA A 51 -5.25 -15.26 -0.75
N LEU A 52 -4.84 -14.34 0.13
CA LEU A 52 -4.31 -14.69 1.45
C LEU A 52 -5.33 -15.58 2.17
N GLY A 53 -4.91 -16.76 2.64
CA GLY A 53 -5.79 -17.75 3.28
C GLY A 53 -6.74 -18.49 2.33
N GLY A 54 -6.72 -18.17 1.04
CA GLY A 54 -7.59 -18.75 0.01
C GLY A 54 -6.94 -19.87 -0.81
N THR A 55 -5.70 -20.25 -0.50
CA THR A 55 -4.99 -21.28 -1.26
C THR A 55 -5.17 -22.66 -0.65
N LEU A 56 -5.10 -23.72 -1.48
CA LEU A 56 -5.25 -25.10 -0.99
C LEU A 56 -4.18 -25.48 0.06
N VAL A 57 -3.00 -24.84 0.01
CA VAL A 57 -1.94 -25.10 1.00
C VAL A 57 -2.28 -24.51 2.37
N ASP A 58 -3.09 -23.44 2.43
CA ASP A 58 -3.59 -22.86 3.69
C ASP A 58 -4.61 -23.79 4.35
N MET A 59 -5.46 -24.45 3.55
CA MET A 59 -6.48 -25.40 4.03
C MET A 59 -5.90 -26.79 4.33
N ILE A 60 -4.91 -27.25 3.56
CA ILE A 60 -4.32 -28.59 3.67
C ILE A 60 -2.80 -28.46 3.80
N PRO A 61 -2.27 -28.33 5.03
CA PRO A 61 -0.85 -28.05 5.27
C PRO A 61 0.12 -29.09 4.70
N PHE A 62 -0.34 -30.34 4.46
CA PHE A 62 0.48 -31.39 3.86
C PHE A 62 0.89 -31.06 2.41
N LEU A 63 0.11 -30.23 1.70
CA LEU A 63 0.41 -29.85 0.31
C LEU A 63 1.73 -29.06 0.17
N LYS A 64 2.26 -28.48 1.26
CA LYS A 64 3.57 -27.80 1.23
C LYS A 64 4.72 -28.72 0.77
N TYR A 65 4.61 -30.03 1.02
CA TYR A 65 5.62 -31.02 0.67
C TYR A 65 5.51 -31.53 -0.79
N VAL A 66 4.44 -31.19 -1.51
CA VAL A 66 4.26 -31.60 -2.91
C VAL A 66 5.35 -30.98 -3.78
N SER A 67 6.08 -31.79 -4.55
CA SER A 67 7.14 -31.30 -5.43
C SER A 67 6.59 -30.46 -6.59
N ALA A 68 7.34 -29.43 -7.00
CA ALA A 68 6.91 -28.48 -8.03
C ALA A 68 6.73 -29.10 -9.44
N TRP A 69 7.27 -30.30 -9.68
CA TRP A 69 7.13 -31.02 -10.95
C TRP A 69 5.79 -31.76 -11.08
N MET A 70 5.07 -31.98 -9.98
CA MET A 70 3.85 -32.78 -9.97
C MET A 70 2.72 -32.13 -10.80
N PRO A 71 1.92 -32.90 -11.56
CA PRO A 71 0.72 -32.36 -12.20
C PRO A 71 -0.20 -31.72 -11.16
N GLY A 72 -0.70 -30.51 -11.44
CA GLY A 72 -1.51 -29.73 -10.50
C GLY A 72 -0.72 -28.83 -9.53
N ALA A 73 0.62 -28.90 -9.49
CA ALA A 73 1.45 -28.01 -8.66
C ALA A 73 1.71 -26.62 -9.31
N SER A 74 0.78 -26.10 -10.11
CA SER A 74 0.89 -24.76 -10.73
C SER A 74 1.01 -23.65 -9.67
N TRP A 75 0.22 -23.74 -8.60
CA TRP A 75 0.29 -22.82 -7.45
C TRP A 75 1.69 -22.75 -6.84
N LYS A 76 2.39 -23.89 -6.71
CA LYS A 76 3.73 -23.94 -6.14
C LYS A 76 4.77 -23.33 -7.08
N ARG A 77 4.63 -23.55 -8.39
CA ARG A 77 5.49 -22.90 -9.39
C ARG A 77 5.28 -21.39 -9.43
N ALA A 78 4.03 -20.94 -9.37
CA ALA A 78 3.67 -19.52 -9.27
C ALA A 78 4.25 -18.91 -7.99
N ALA A 79 4.12 -19.58 -6.84
CA ALA A 79 4.67 -19.13 -5.57
C ALA A 79 6.21 -19.06 -5.58
N LEU A 80 6.89 -20.02 -6.21
CA LEU A 80 8.36 -19.97 -6.36
C LEU A 80 8.80 -18.81 -7.25
N HIS A 81 8.07 -18.53 -8.32
CA HIS A 81 8.33 -17.39 -9.20
C HIS A 81 8.08 -16.04 -8.49
N ALA A 82 6.94 -15.90 -7.80
CA ALA A 82 6.62 -14.73 -6.99
C ALA A 82 7.67 -14.52 -5.89
N LYS A 83 8.07 -15.59 -5.21
CA LYS A 83 9.15 -15.56 -4.22
C LYS A 83 10.43 -15.00 -4.84
N GLN A 84 10.85 -15.46 -6.02
CA GLN A 84 12.06 -14.94 -6.64
C GLN A 84 12.00 -13.42 -6.85
N LEU A 85 10.91 -12.92 -7.43
CA LEU A 85 10.73 -11.47 -7.68
C LEU A 85 10.72 -10.64 -6.39
N VAL A 86 9.99 -11.11 -5.36
CA VAL A 86 9.90 -10.45 -4.05
C VAL A 86 11.26 -10.42 -3.35
N TRP A 87 12.09 -11.43 -3.56
CA TRP A 87 13.44 -11.48 -2.97
C TRP A 87 14.47 -10.66 -3.73
N GLU A 88 14.24 -10.33 -5.00
CA GLU A 88 15.16 -9.52 -5.82
C GLU A 88 14.90 -8.00 -5.72
N GLY A 89 13.64 -7.58 -5.57
CA GLY A 89 13.24 -6.17 -5.56
C GLY A 89 13.85 -5.32 -4.44
N PRO A 90 13.64 -5.67 -3.16
CA PRO A 90 14.15 -4.89 -2.04
C PRO A 90 15.68 -4.71 -2.04
N PRO A 91 16.50 -5.75 -2.31
CA PRO A 91 17.95 -5.57 -2.46
C PRO A 91 18.36 -4.61 -3.56
N TYR A 92 17.68 -4.63 -4.71
CA TYR A 92 17.99 -3.72 -5.82
C TYR A 92 17.81 -2.25 -5.39
N LYS A 93 16.67 -1.90 -4.78
CA LYS A 93 16.40 -0.51 -4.39
C LYS A 93 17.24 -0.08 -3.21
N TYR A 94 17.42 -0.96 -2.22
CA TYR A 94 18.29 -0.70 -1.07
C TYR A 94 19.73 -0.38 -1.51
N ARG A 95 20.28 -1.14 -2.46
CA ARG A 95 21.64 -0.92 -2.96
C ARG A 95 21.77 0.43 -3.66
N THR A 96 20.87 0.71 -4.61
CA THR A 96 20.93 1.92 -5.45
C THR A 96 20.57 3.19 -4.69
N ALA A 97 19.61 3.13 -3.77
CA ALA A 97 19.16 4.29 -3.00
C ALA A 97 20.05 4.60 -1.80
N TRP A 98 20.75 3.60 -1.24
CA TRP A 98 21.50 3.75 0.00
C TRP A 98 22.98 3.38 -0.13
N ARG A 99 23.33 2.12 -0.43
CA ARG A 99 24.75 1.68 -0.42
C ARG A 99 25.62 2.39 -1.46
N GLU A 100 25.06 2.74 -2.61
CA GLU A 100 25.80 3.41 -3.70
C GLU A 100 25.82 4.94 -3.56
N ARG A 101 25.01 5.52 -2.66
CA ARG A 101 24.99 6.96 -2.41
C ARG A 101 26.01 7.34 -1.34
N ARG A 102 26.82 8.37 -1.63
CA ARG A 102 27.78 8.94 -0.65
C ARG A 102 27.10 9.61 0.54
N SER A 103 25.92 10.19 0.33
CA SER A 103 25.13 10.86 1.37
C SER A 103 23.65 10.55 1.13
N PRO A 104 23.12 9.47 1.70
CA PRO A 104 21.71 9.14 1.57
C PRO A 104 20.82 10.22 2.20
N PRO A 105 19.69 10.59 1.56
CA PRO A 105 18.73 11.53 2.13
C PRO A 105 18.04 10.97 3.39
N PRO A 106 17.58 11.86 4.30
CA PRO A 106 16.84 11.45 5.49
C PRO A 106 15.54 10.74 5.07
N SER A 107 15.34 9.55 5.61
CA SER A 107 14.32 8.58 5.23
C SER A 107 14.15 7.52 6.31
N LEU A 108 13.08 6.72 6.24
CA LEU A 108 12.89 5.61 7.17
C LEU A 108 14.09 4.66 7.19
N ILE A 109 14.61 4.29 6.01
CA ILE A 109 15.74 3.36 5.91
C ILE A 109 17.03 3.97 6.46
N SER A 110 17.30 5.24 6.18
CA SER A 110 18.46 5.91 6.79
C SER A 110 18.40 5.89 8.32
N THR A 111 17.23 6.11 8.91
CA THR A 111 17.03 6.11 10.37
C THR A 111 17.23 4.73 10.97
N LEU A 112 16.68 3.69 10.34
CA LEU A 112 16.85 2.29 10.77
C LEU A 112 18.32 1.85 10.71
N ILE A 113 19.03 2.20 9.64
CA ILE A 113 20.44 1.87 9.49
C ILE A 113 21.32 2.65 10.46
N GLU A 114 21.08 3.94 10.65
CA GLU A 114 21.82 4.73 11.63
C GLU A 114 21.67 4.15 13.05
N ASN A 115 20.48 3.71 13.42
CA ASN A 115 20.23 3.06 14.70
C ASN A 115 20.94 1.70 14.81
N ALA A 116 20.83 0.85 13.78
CA ALA A 116 21.52 -0.44 13.73
C ALA A 116 23.06 -0.27 13.75
N THR A 117 23.58 0.79 13.15
CA THR A 117 25.01 1.13 13.17
C THR A 117 25.45 1.56 14.56
N LYS A 118 24.70 2.48 15.21
CA LYS A 118 24.98 2.95 16.58
C LYS A 118 24.96 1.81 17.61
N THR A 119 24.13 0.79 17.40
CA THR A 119 24.00 -0.37 18.28
C THR A 119 24.90 -1.54 17.89
N GLY A 120 25.69 -1.43 16.81
CA GLY A 120 26.57 -2.48 16.32
C GLY A 120 25.85 -3.72 15.76
N ARG A 121 24.59 -3.58 15.33
CA ARG A 121 23.72 -4.68 14.85
C ARG A 121 23.51 -4.69 13.34
N LEU A 122 24.11 -3.76 12.61
CA LEU A 122 23.89 -3.58 11.17
C LEU A 122 24.04 -4.88 10.38
N GLU A 123 25.10 -5.66 10.60
CA GLU A 123 25.33 -6.91 9.87
C GLU A 123 24.19 -7.93 10.05
N ARG A 124 23.55 -7.93 11.22
CA ARG A 124 22.44 -8.85 11.53
C ARG A 124 21.10 -8.33 11.01
N GLU A 125 20.90 -7.02 11.05
CA GLU A 125 19.61 -6.39 10.78
C GLU A 125 19.46 -5.88 9.35
N GLU A 126 20.55 -5.74 8.58
CA GLU A 126 20.52 -5.17 7.23
C GLU A 126 19.52 -5.88 6.31
N THR A 127 19.54 -7.22 6.27
CA THR A 127 18.59 -8.00 5.47
C THR A 127 17.16 -7.74 5.89
N VAL A 128 16.90 -7.63 7.20
CA VAL A 128 15.57 -7.35 7.73
C VAL A 128 15.12 -5.95 7.32
N ILE A 129 15.95 -4.93 7.54
CA ILE A 129 15.69 -3.53 7.17
C ILE A 129 15.35 -3.42 5.68
N MET A 130 16.15 -4.06 4.83
CA MET A 130 15.96 -4.11 3.39
C MET A 130 14.61 -4.72 3.00
N HIS A 131 14.26 -5.90 3.52
CA HIS A 131 12.97 -6.53 3.19
C HIS A 131 11.77 -5.80 3.81
N THR A 132 11.93 -5.21 5.00
CA THR A 132 10.92 -4.35 5.62
C THR A 132 10.56 -3.17 4.70
N ALA A 133 11.54 -2.55 4.05
CA ALA A 133 11.32 -1.50 3.06
C ALA A 133 10.39 -1.95 1.92
N GLY A 134 10.64 -3.15 1.39
CA GLY A 134 9.84 -3.74 0.31
C GLY A 134 8.41 -4.07 0.74
N ILE A 135 8.24 -4.57 1.97
CA ILE A 135 6.91 -4.86 2.54
C ILE A 135 6.12 -3.55 2.72
N ILE A 136 6.74 -2.51 3.27
CA ILE A 136 6.11 -1.20 3.42
C ILE A 136 5.66 -0.67 2.06
N TYR A 137 6.50 -0.83 1.03
CA TYR A 137 6.13 -0.43 -0.31
C TYR A 137 4.88 -1.15 -0.81
N ALA A 138 4.89 -2.48 -0.79
CA ALA A 138 3.76 -3.28 -1.28
C ALA A 138 2.46 -2.99 -0.50
N ALA A 139 2.55 -2.91 0.83
CA ALA A 139 1.41 -2.64 1.70
C ALA A 139 0.82 -1.25 1.46
N ALA A 140 1.67 -0.23 1.35
CA ALA A 140 1.22 1.16 1.21
C ALA A 140 0.66 1.46 -0.19
N THR A 141 1.23 0.89 -1.25
CA THR A 141 0.78 1.17 -2.62
C THR A 141 -0.52 0.45 -2.95
N ASP A 142 -0.65 -0.86 -2.68
CA ASP A 142 -1.82 -1.61 -3.15
C ASP A 142 -3.09 -1.26 -2.39
N THR A 143 -3.02 -1.23 -1.05
CA THR A 143 -4.20 -0.97 -0.20
C THR A 143 -4.71 0.45 -0.36
N THR A 144 -3.81 1.44 -0.44
CA THR A 144 -4.19 2.85 -0.64
C THR A 144 -4.71 3.09 -2.05
N LYS A 145 -4.14 2.43 -3.07
CA LYS A 145 -4.67 2.47 -4.45
C LYS A 145 -6.10 1.95 -4.47
N ALA A 146 -6.36 0.79 -3.87
CA ALA A 146 -7.70 0.22 -3.79
C ALA A 146 -8.67 1.19 -3.08
N ALA A 147 -8.29 1.75 -1.93
CA ALA A 147 -9.12 2.71 -1.19
C ALA A 147 -9.44 3.98 -2.01
N LEU A 148 -8.45 4.53 -2.73
CA LEU A 148 -8.64 5.72 -3.57
C LEU A 148 -9.54 5.43 -4.78
N LEU A 149 -9.36 4.28 -5.44
CA LEU A 149 -10.21 3.87 -6.56
C LEU A 149 -11.65 3.64 -6.10
N THR A 150 -11.86 3.00 -4.94
CA THR A 150 -13.17 2.86 -4.31
C THR A 150 -13.77 4.21 -3.97
N PHE A 151 -12.99 5.14 -3.41
CA PHE A 151 -13.46 6.49 -3.11
C PHE A 151 -13.92 7.21 -4.39
N PHE A 152 -13.13 7.18 -5.47
CA PHE A 152 -13.52 7.79 -6.74
C PHE A 152 -14.80 7.18 -7.30
N LEU A 153 -14.91 5.84 -7.27
CA LEU A 153 -16.13 5.14 -7.68
C LEU A 153 -17.34 5.59 -6.84
N ALA A 154 -17.20 5.64 -5.52
CA ALA A 154 -18.26 6.07 -4.61
C ALA A 154 -18.69 7.52 -4.89
N MET A 155 -17.74 8.43 -5.12
CA MET A 155 -18.05 9.84 -5.42
C MET A 155 -18.69 10.05 -6.78
N VAL A 156 -18.43 9.17 -7.76
CA VAL A 156 -19.11 9.17 -9.07
C VAL A 156 -20.54 8.64 -8.94
N LEU A 157 -20.76 7.58 -8.15
CA LEU A 157 -22.09 6.99 -7.94
C LEU A 157 -22.99 7.82 -7.01
N HIS A 158 -22.38 8.57 -6.08
CA HIS A 158 -23.07 9.40 -5.07
C HIS A 158 -22.63 10.87 -5.14
N PRO A 159 -22.92 11.58 -6.24
CA PRO A 159 -22.46 12.95 -6.46
C PRO A 159 -22.99 13.94 -5.40
N GLU A 160 -24.12 13.65 -4.76
CA GLU A 160 -24.65 14.42 -3.63
C GLU A 160 -23.74 14.39 -2.41
N ALA A 161 -23.16 13.22 -2.10
CA ALA A 161 -22.21 13.07 -1.00
C ALA A 161 -20.91 13.80 -1.33
N PHE A 162 -20.42 13.69 -2.57
CA PHE A 162 -19.25 14.42 -3.04
C PHE A 162 -19.45 15.95 -2.93
N ARG A 163 -20.60 16.47 -3.39
CA ARG A 163 -20.90 17.90 -3.33
C ARG A 163 -20.95 18.40 -1.87
N LYS A 164 -21.59 17.64 -0.98
CA LYS A 164 -21.63 17.96 0.46
C LYS A 164 -20.24 17.94 1.08
N ALA A 165 -19.39 16.97 0.74
CA ALA A 165 -18.01 16.91 1.22
C ALA A 165 -17.19 18.11 0.75
N ARG A 166 -17.27 18.44 -0.55
CA ARG A 166 -16.59 19.60 -1.13
C ARG A 166 -17.03 20.91 -0.48
N GLU A 167 -18.33 21.11 -0.29
CA GLU A 167 -18.86 22.30 0.38
C GLU A 167 -18.34 22.45 1.81
N LYS A 168 -18.21 21.35 2.55
CA LYS A 168 -17.63 21.36 3.92
C LYS A 168 -16.14 21.72 3.89
N VAL A 169 -15.37 21.16 2.96
CA VAL A 169 -13.96 21.49 2.75
C VAL A 169 -13.79 22.96 2.41
N ASP A 170 -14.53 23.46 1.42
CA ASP A 170 -14.45 24.85 0.97
C ASP A 170 -14.83 25.84 2.07
N ARG A 171 -15.79 25.49 2.96
CA ARG A 171 -16.17 26.33 4.10
C ARG A 171 -15.12 26.42 5.20
N VAL A 172 -14.41 25.32 5.49
CA VAL A 172 -13.44 25.25 6.59
C VAL A 172 -12.08 25.79 6.15
N ILE A 173 -11.65 25.45 4.94
CA ILE A 173 -10.30 25.76 4.45
C ILE A 173 -10.30 27.04 3.59
N GLY A 174 -11.40 27.32 2.90
CA GLY A 174 -11.47 28.40 1.91
C GLY A 174 -10.73 28.05 0.62
N THR A 175 -10.44 29.07 -0.20
CA THR A 175 -9.78 28.92 -1.51
C THR A 175 -8.33 29.39 -1.53
N ASN A 176 -7.80 29.86 -0.40
CA ASN A 176 -6.51 30.56 -0.34
C ASN A 176 -5.32 29.64 -0.03
N ARG A 177 -5.58 28.40 0.39
CA ARG A 177 -4.54 27.41 0.72
C ARG A 177 -5.03 25.99 0.47
N LEU A 178 -4.08 25.06 0.37
CA LEU A 178 -4.38 23.64 0.35
C LEU A 178 -4.75 23.11 1.75
N PRO A 179 -5.53 22.02 1.84
CA PRO A 179 -5.81 21.33 3.10
C PRO A 179 -4.52 20.82 3.76
N ASN A 180 -4.50 20.81 5.10
CA ASN A 180 -3.45 20.16 5.88
C ASN A 180 -4.06 19.25 6.97
N LEU A 181 -3.21 18.53 7.72
CA LEU A 181 -3.67 17.58 8.74
C LEU A 181 -4.36 18.24 9.94
N GLU A 182 -4.06 19.51 10.23
CA GLU A 182 -4.64 20.28 11.34
C GLU A 182 -6.11 20.64 11.07
N ASP A 183 -6.55 20.59 9.81
CA ASP A 183 -7.94 20.84 9.42
C ASP A 183 -8.87 19.66 9.74
N ARG A 184 -8.33 18.46 9.89
CA ARG A 184 -9.10 17.21 10.01
C ARG A 184 -10.15 17.25 11.14
N PRO A 185 -9.86 17.76 12.37
CA PRO A 185 -10.87 17.87 13.43
C PRO A 185 -12.10 18.71 13.04
N ASN A 186 -11.93 19.66 12.12
CA ASN A 186 -12.98 20.54 11.63
C ASN A 186 -13.74 19.98 10.41
N LEU A 187 -13.35 18.79 9.91
CA LEU A 187 -13.93 18.14 8.74
C LEU A 187 -14.58 16.78 9.08
N PRO A 188 -15.52 16.71 10.05
CA PRO A 188 -16.08 15.44 10.49
C PRO A 188 -16.83 14.69 9.38
N TYR A 189 -17.43 15.42 8.43
CA TYR A 189 -18.14 14.80 7.30
C TYR A 189 -17.19 14.11 6.31
N VAL A 190 -15.98 14.66 6.11
CA VAL A 190 -14.97 14.02 5.25
C VAL A 190 -14.48 12.73 5.90
N ASP A 191 -14.33 12.72 7.23
CA ASP A 191 -13.96 11.53 7.98
C ASP A 191 -15.04 10.42 7.88
N SER A 192 -16.32 10.79 7.83
CA SER A 192 -17.42 9.84 7.55
C SER A 192 -17.35 9.27 6.15
N VAL A 193 -17.10 10.11 5.14
CA VAL A 193 -16.98 9.63 3.75
C VAL A 193 -15.81 8.65 3.63
N LEU A 194 -14.70 8.94 4.31
CA LEU A 194 -13.56 8.03 4.39
C LEU A 194 -13.95 6.70 5.06
N LYS A 195 -14.58 6.75 6.23
CA LYS A 195 -15.07 5.55 6.95
C LYS A 195 -16.05 4.74 6.10
N GLU A 196 -16.96 5.41 5.42
CA GLU A 196 -17.97 4.78 4.56
C GLU A 196 -17.34 4.14 3.33
N THR A 197 -16.28 4.75 2.77
CA THR A 197 -15.48 4.15 1.69
C THR A 197 -14.90 2.80 2.14
N TYR A 198 -14.29 2.75 3.34
CA TYR A 198 -13.77 1.50 3.90
C TYR A 198 -14.87 0.50 4.27
N ARG A 199 -16.03 0.97 4.73
CA ARG A 199 -17.18 0.09 5.04
C ARG A 199 -17.78 -0.52 3.77
N TRP A 200 -17.87 0.24 2.69
CA TRP A 200 -18.51 -0.18 1.44
C TRP A 200 -17.65 -1.17 0.65
N HIS A 201 -16.35 -0.92 0.54
CA HIS A 201 -15.42 -1.81 -0.14
C HIS A 201 -14.04 -1.79 0.54
N ALA A 202 -13.91 -2.59 1.60
CA ALA A 202 -12.65 -2.73 2.31
C ALA A 202 -11.57 -3.32 1.39
N PRO A 203 -10.38 -2.70 1.27
CA PRO A 203 -9.28 -3.26 0.48
C PRO A 203 -8.85 -4.68 0.90
N LEU A 204 -9.03 -5.02 2.18
CA LEU A 204 -8.71 -6.32 2.77
C LEU A 204 -9.94 -6.85 3.54
N PRO A 205 -10.88 -7.53 2.87
CA PRO A 205 -12.13 -7.99 3.51
C PRO A 205 -11.98 -9.27 4.36
N LEU A 206 -10.85 -9.97 4.26
CA LEU A 206 -10.60 -11.28 4.88
C LEU A 206 -9.46 -11.27 5.92
N GLU A 207 -9.12 -10.10 6.48
CA GLU A 207 -8.18 -10.07 7.60
C GLU A 207 -8.89 -10.62 8.85
N ASP A 208 -8.47 -11.80 9.31
CA ASP A 208 -8.99 -12.47 10.50
C ASP A 208 -8.76 -11.59 11.74
N ASP A 209 -9.75 -10.77 12.08
CA ASP A 209 -9.89 -10.21 13.42
C ASP A 209 -10.96 -11.00 14.17
N GLU A 210 -10.54 -12.03 14.92
CA GLU A 210 -11.39 -12.72 15.90
C GLU A 210 -12.06 -11.75 16.89
N SER A 211 -11.69 -10.46 16.93
CA SER A 211 -12.26 -9.47 17.85
C SER A 211 -13.24 -8.44 17.27
N LYS A 212 -13.56 -8.41 15.96
CA LYS A 212 -14.38 -7.29 15.40
C LYS A 212 -15.52 -7.61 14.45
N ALA A 213 -15.93 -8.86 14.30
CA ALA A 213 -17.00 -9.21 13.36
C ALA A 213 -18.43 -8.71 13.72
N ILE A 214 -18.69 -7.99 14.82
CA ILE A 214 -20.07 -7.67 15.26
C ILE A 214 -20.42 -6.17 15.38
N THR A 215 -19.49 -5.22 15.30
CA THR A 215 -19.82 -3.80 15.64
C THR A 215 -20.07 -2.87 14.45
N CYS A 216 -20.21 -3.37 13.22
CA CYS A 216 -20.39 -2.51 12.03
C CYS A 216 -21.86 -2.31 11.60
N LEU A 217 -22.85 -2.74 12.38
CA LEU A 217 -24.28 -2.63 12.02
C LEU A 217 -25.08 -1.54 12.75
N GLU A 218 -24.48 -0.73 13.62
CA GLU A 218 -25.16 0.43 14.19
C GLU A 218 -24.61 1.72 13.59
N ILE A 219 -25.31 2.23 12.56
CA ILE A 219 -25.14 3.62 12.10
C ILE A 219 -25.67 4.51 13.23
N PRO A 220 -24.85 5.38 13.86
CA PRO A 220 -25.32 6.24 14.93
C PRO A 220 -26.40 7.22 14.40
N PRO A 221 -27.50 7.47 15.15
CA PRO A 221 -28.55 8.40 14.74
C PRO A 221 -28.06 9.82 14.45
N SER A 222 -26.89 10.21 14.96
CA SER A 222 -26.25 11.51 14.73
C SER A 222 -25.82 11.77 13.29
N TRP A 223 -25.86 10.75 12.42
CA TRP A 223 -25.47 10.86 11.00
C TRP A 223 -26.66 11.11 10.05
N GLN A 224 -27.89 11.20 10.57
CA GLN A 224 -29.11 11.44 9.77
C GLN A 224 -29.52 12.91 9.63
N THR A 225 -28.65 13.87 10.00
CA THR A 225 -28.89 15.32 9.80
C THR A 225 -27.71 16.01 9.12
#